data_AF-A0A950TXP6-F1
#
_entry.id   AF-A0A950TXP6-F1
#
_cell.length_a   1.000
_cell.length_b   1.000
_cell.length_c   1.000
_cell.angle_alpha   90.00
_cell.angle_beta   90.00
_cell.angle_gamma   90.00
#
_symmetry.space_group_name_H-M   'P 1'
#
loop_
_entity.id
_entity.type
_entity.pdbx_description
1 polymer ?
#
loop_
_entity_poly.entity_id
_entity_poly.type
_entity_poly.pdbx_seq_one_letter_code
_entity_poly.pdbx_strand_id
1 'polypeptide(L)' 'MKTAITLRLDTHVLEAARQEAARDSRTLTNFIEVVLKQRLRRSIEDNGYVPGKPGISEPAARSTTQ' A
#
# COMPACT_ATOMS: atom_id res chain seq x y z
N MET A 1 -6.81 6.85 -12.65
CA MET A 1 -8.05 6.05 -12.61
C MET A 1 -8.10 5.33 -11.27
N LYS A 2 -9.22 5.36 -10.54
CA LYS A 2 -9.38 4.63 -9.27
C LYS A 2 -10.12 3.32 -9.55
N THR A 3 -9.61 2.21 -9.03
CA THR A 3 -10.26 0.89 -9.14
C THR A 3 -10.97 0.57 -7.83
N ALA A 4 -12.25 0.24 -7.90
CA ALA A 4 -13.00 -0.19 -6.72
C ALA A 4 -12.54 -1.60 -6.30
N ILE A 5 -12.34 -1.78 -5.00
CA ILE A 5 -12.02 -3.08 -4.40
C ILE A 5 -12.97 -3.37 -3.25
N THR A 6 -13.22 -4.64 -2.99
CA THR A 6 -13.93 -5.08 -1.77
C THR A 6 -12.90 -5.53 -0.75
N LEU A 7 -12.99 -5.02 0.48
CA LEU A 7 -12.09 -5.36 1.58
C LEU A 7 -12.88 -6.01 2.72
N ARG A 8 -12.35 -7.11 3.27
CA ARG A 8 -12.86 -7.72 4.50
C ARG A 8 -11.98 -7.25 5.65
N LEU A 9 -12.60 -6.65 6.65
CA LEU A 9 -11.95 -6.17 7.87
C LEU A 9 -12.55 -6.90 9.06
N ASP A 10 -11.73 -7.12 10.08
CA ASP A 10 -12.25 -7.48 11.39
C ASP A 10 -13.19 -6.38 11.89
N THR A 11 -14.23 -6.79 12.63
CA THR A 11 -15.28 -5.88 13.12
C THR A 11 -14.69 -4.75 13.96
N HIS A 12 -13.78 -5.05 14.88
CA HIS A 12 -13.19 -4.04 15.76
C HIS A 12 -12.30 -3.06 14.98
N VAL A 13 -11.60 -3.55 13.96
CA VAL A 13 -10.80 -2.71 13.06
C VAL A 13 -11.69 -1.78 12.24
N LEU A 14 -12.83 -2.28 11.74
CA LEU A 14 -13.79 -1.48 10.99
C LEU A 14 -14.39 -0.36 11.86
N GLU A 15 -14.76 -0.66 13.10
CA GLU A 15 -15.30 0.33 14.03
C GLU A 15 -14.27 1.41 14.37
N ALA A 16 -13.05 1.01 14.71
CA ALA A 16 -11.96 1.96 14.98
C ALA A 16 -11.67 2.84 13.76
N ALA A 17 -11.59 2.26 12.55
CA ALA A 17 -11.37 3.01 11.32
C ALA A 17 -12.51 3.98 11.00
N ARG A 18 -13.77 3.63 11.32
CA ARG A 18 -14.91 4.53 11.18
C ARG A 18 -14.84 5.72 12.13
N GLN A 19 -14.47 5.48 13.39
CA GLN A 19 -14.34 6.54 14.39
C GLN A 19 -13.24 7.53 13.99
N GLU A 20 -12.08 7.03 13.55
CA GLU A 20 -10.97 7.89 13.10
C GLU A 20 -11.33 8.66 11.81
N ALA A 21 -11.99 8.00 10.86
CA ALA A 21 -12.48 8.70 9.66
C ALA A 21 -13.46 9.84 10.00
N ALA A 22 -14.35 9.62 10.97
CA ALA A 22 -15.29 10.64 11.44
C ALA A 22 -14.58 11.81 12.12
N ARG A 23 -13.54 11.56 12.92
CA ARG A 23 -12.72 12.60 13.57
C ARG A 23 -12.05 13.53 12.56
N ASP A 24 -11.53 12.97 11.47
CA ASP A 24 -10.86 13.71 10.41
C ASP A 24 -11.82 14.39 9.39
N SER A 25 -13.15 14.31 9.60
CA SER A 25 -14.17 14.74 8.63
C SER A 25 -13.98 14.12 7.23
N ARG A 26 -13.58 12.84 7.18
CA ARG A 26 -13.31 12.10 5.94
C ARG A 26 -14.24 10.90 5.80
N THR A 27 -14.44 10.45 4.57
CA THR A 27 -15.07 9.15 4.32
C THR A 27 -14.11 8.03 4.71
N LEU A 28 -14.65 6.89 5.15
CA LEU A 28 -13.86 5.70 5.51
C LEU A 28 -12.91 5.27 4.38
N THR A 29 -13.37 5.30 3.14
CA THR A 29 -12.55 4.96 1.97
C THR A 29 -11.36 5.90 1.80
N ASN A 30 -11.54 7.21 2.03
CA ASN A 30 -10.46 8.18 1.93
C ASN A 30 -9.47 8.02 3.09
N PHE A 31 -9.95 7.76 4.30
CA PHE A 31 -9.11 7.43 5.45
C PHE A 31 -8.22 6.20 5.14
N ILE A 32 -8.82 5.11 4.68
CA ILE A 32 -8.10 3.89 4.29
C ILE A 32 -7.08 4.18 3.17
N GLU A 33 -7.46 4.96 2.15
CA GLU A 33 -6.57 5.35 1.05
C GLU A 33 -5.33 6.12 1.57
N VAL A 34 -5.52 7.06 2.51
CA VAL A 34 -4.43 7.86 3.08
C VAL A 34 -3.49 7.00 3.92
N VAL A 35 -4.03 6.17 4.81
CA VAL A 35 -3.21 5.28 5.68
C VAL A 35 -2.40 4.30 4.83
N LEU A 36 -3.01 3.71 3.80
CA LEU A 36 -2.32 2.81 2.88
C LEU A 36 -1.19 3.54 2.14
N LYS A 37 -1.44 4.76 1.63
CA LYS A 37 -0.41 5.57 0.97
C LYS A 37 0.77 5.87 1.89
N GLN A 38 0.51 6.24 3.15
CA GLN A 38 1.57 6.53 4.11
C GLN A 38 2.40 5.29 4.43
N ARG A 39 1.75 4.14 4.66
CA ARG A 39 2.43 2.88 4.96
C ARG A 39 3.27 2.40 3.78
N LEU A 40 2.71 2.46 2.57
CA LEU A 40 3.41 2.04 1.36
C LEU A 40 4.55 2.99 1.03
N ARG A 41 4.38 4.31 1.15
CA ARG A 41 5.49 5.26 0.94
C ARG A 41 6.69 4.94 1.84
N ARG A 42 6.45 4.71 3.14
CA ARG A 42 7.50 4.29 4.08
C ARG A 42 8.14 2.97 3.65
N SER A 43 7.35 2.00 3.20
CA SER A 43 7.87 0.71 2.73
C SER A 43 8.63 0.81 1.42
N ILE A 44 8.26 1.73 0.52
CA ILE A 44 8.93 1.96 -0.76
C ILE A 44 10.27 2.65 -0.55
N GLU A 45 10.31 3.62 0.36
CA GLU A 45 11.56 4.30 0.76
C GLU A 45 12.54 3.32 1.42
N ASP A 46 12.05 2.30 2.14
CA ASP A 46 12.87 1.30 2.83
C ASP A 46 13.29 0.10 1.94
N ASN A 47 12.41 -0.36 1.03
CA ASN A 47 12.62 -1.57 0.20
C ASN A 47 12.77 -1.31 -1.32
N GLY A 48 12.70 -0.07 -1.79
CA GLY A 48 12.87 0.28 -3.21
C GLY A 48 11.77 -0.20 -4.17
N TYR A 49 10.58 -0.58 -3.67
CA TYR A 49 9.49 -1.05 -4.53
C TYR A 49 8.87 0.09 -5.36
N VAL A 50 8.95 0.01 -6.69
CA VAL A 50 8.33 1.01 -7.57
C VAL A 50 7.05 0.43 -8.19
N PRO A 51 5.84 0.86 -7.76
CA PRO A 51 4.60 0.35 -8.35
C PRO A 51 4.51 0.70 -9.84
N GLY A 52 4.32 -0.31 -10.69
CA GLY A 52 4.17 -0.15 -12.14
C GLY A 52 5.44 -0.41 -12.97
N LYS A 53 6.58 -0.72 -12.35
CA LYS A 53 7.68 -1.41 -13.03
C LYS A 53 7.59 -2.90 -12.69
N PRO A 54 7.60 -3.84 -13.66
CA PRO A 54 7.83 -5.24 -13.33
C PRO A 54 9.13 -5.30 -12.54
N GLY A 55 9.09 -5.93 -11.37
CA GLY A 55 10.28 -6.11 -10.55
C GLY A 55 11.36 -6.74 -11.40
N ILE A 56 12.37 -5.97 -11.77
CA ILE A 56 13.62 -6.48 -12.30
C ILE A 56 14.34 -7.15 -11.12
N SER A 57 13.82 -8.29 -10.70
CA SER A 57 14.64 -9.38 -10.23
C SER A 57 15.25 -10.03 -11.48
N GLU A 58 16.10 -9.27 -12.17
CA GLU A 58 17.03 -9.87 -13.12
C GLU A 58 18.16 -10.41 -12.25
N PRO A 59 18.29 -11.73 -12.05
CA PRO A 59 19.50 -12.24 -11.43
C PRO A 59 20.64 -11.88 -12.38
N ALA A 60 21.56 -11.05 -11.89
CA ALA A 60 22.80 -10.74 -12.59
C ALA A 60 23.41 -12.06 -13.04
N ALA A 61 23.35 -12.33 -14.35
CA ALA A 61 24.03 -13.45 -14.97
C ALA A 61 25.52 -13.23 -14.78
N ARG A 62 26.06 -13.80 -13.69
CA ARG A 62 27.48 -14.07 -13.55
C ARG A 62 27.84 -15.17 -14.55
N SER A 63 28.23 -14.76 -15.74
CA SER A 63 29.12 -15.53 -16.61
C SER A 63 30.44 -14.75 -16.61
N THR A 64 31.29 -14.94 -15.61
CA THR A 64 32.37 -15.94 -15.59
C THR A 64 33.11 -16.01 -16.93
N THR A 65 34.32 -15.48 -16.88
CA THR A 65 35.46 -15.55 -17.79
C THR A 65 35.63 -16.91 -18.51
N GLN A 66 35.84 -16.87 -19.82
CA GLN A 66 37.02 -17.46 -20.45
C GLN A 66 37.34 -16.75 -21.77
#